data_AF-A0A7S2BNI0-F1
#
_entry.id   AF-A0A7S2BNI0-F1
#
_cell.length_a   1.000
_cell.length_b   1.000
_cell.length_c   1.000
_cell.angle_alpha   90.00
_cell.angle_beta   90.00
_cell.angle_gamma   90.00
#
_symmetry.space_group_name_H-M   'P 1'
#
loop_
_entity.id
_entity.type
_entity.pdbx_description
1 polymer ?
#
loop_
_entity_poly.entity_id
_entity_poly.type
_entity_poly.pdbx_seq_one_letter_code
_entity_poly.pdbx_strand_id
1 'polypeptide(L)'
;RVVRAFRSGRRFEAVIIIARSMHRSTRALWVLVLNLVIGTVVFGAVMFFVEQGTYDPFTQRYIRPGSWSLNRDTQRYEQAQEDSPFESIPHAFWWALVTATTCGYGDMAPTTALGKVCAGICMIWSLCVIALPVGVIGSNFEAVWEDYDTEKMAESEMRVNERKLQRNMMASIDPLSHSAMLRIEVHHDSQMGSPENDTFIGEAEAKMKIDPSSSEPVDVQLELHLRENRTKSDMRTRGRVF
;
A
#
# COMPACT_ATOMS: atom_id res chain seq x y z
N ARG A 1 -6.27 -10.90 -16.86
CA ARG A 1 -7.17 -9.89 -16.24
C ARG A 1 -6.70 -9.44 -14.85
N VAL A 2 -6.18 -10.34 -14.00
CA VAL A 2 -5.66 -10.04 -12.65
C VAL A 2 -4.50 -9.02 -12.62
N VAL A 3 -3.62 -9.04 -13.63
CA VAL A 3 -2.42 -8.16 -13.67
C VAL A 3 -2.75 -6.65 -13.83
N ARG A 4 -3.92 -6.29 -14.40
CA ARG A 4 -4.32 -4.86 -14.51
C ARG A 4 -4.68 -4.24 -13.17
N ALA A 5 -5.03 -5.03 -12.15
CA ALA A 5 -5.36 -4.52 -10.82
C ALA A 5 -4.15 -3.93 -10.07
N PHE A 6 -2.93 -4.23 -10.51
CA PHE A 6 -1.68 -3.79 -9.89
C PHE A 6 -1.15 -2.45 -10.45
N ARG A 7 -1.78 -1.83 -11.46
CA ARG A 7 -1.29 -0.59 -12.09
C ARG A 7 -1.68 0.71 -11.34
N SER A 8 -1.72 0.67 -10.00
CA SER A 8 -2.02 1.86 -9.18
C SER A 8 -0.85 2.13 -8.24
N GLY A 9 -0.07 3.17 -8.55
CA GLY A 9 1.21 3.49 -7.89
C GLY A 9 1.13 3.70 -6.38
N ARG A 10 -0.04 4.10 -5.82
CA ARG A 10 -0.25 4.22 -4.37
C ARG A 10 -0.45 2.88 -3.65
N ARG A 11 -0.87 1.82 -4.35
CA ARG A 11 -1.02 0.48 -3.74
C ARG A 11 0.33 -0.20 -3.52
N PHE A 12 1.35 0.18 -4.28
CA PHE A 12 2.70 -0.37 -4.13
C PHE A 12 3.32 0.04 -2.79
N GLU A 13 3.20 1.30 -2.36
CA GLU A 13 3.72 1.75 -1.05
C GLU A 13 3.13 0.92 0.11
N ALA A 14 1.80 0.80 0.17
CA ALA A 14 1.13 0.02 1.21
C ALA A 14 1.50 -1.48 1.17
N VAL A 15 1.61 -2.07 -0.02
CA VAL A 15 2.03 -3.47 -0.18
C VAL A 15 3.48 -3.69 0.25
N ILE A 16 4.38 -2.75 -0.06
CA ILE A 16 5.78 -2.80 0.35
C ILE A 16 5.90 -2.72 1.88
N ILE A 17 5.12 -1.84 2.52
CA ILE A 17 5.07 -1.72 3.99
C ILE A 17 4.61 -3.03 4.60
N ILE A 18 3.48 -3.60 4.14
CA ILE A 18 2.97 -4.88 4.63
C ILE A 18 4.01 -6.00 4.43
N ALA A 19 4.66 -6.07 3.26
CA ALA A 19 5.68 -7.07 2.99
C ALA A 19 6.91 -6.93 3.91
N ARG A 20 7.35 -5.70 4.17
CA ARG A 20 8.46 -5.41 5.10
C ARG A 20 8.10 -5.78 6.54
N SER A 21 6.90 -5.44 7.00
CA SER A 21 6.38 -5.80 8.32
C SER A 21 6.23 -7.32 8.49
N MET A 22 5.77 -8.01 7.45
CA MET A 22 5.66 -9.47 7.43
C MET A 22 7.04 -10.13 7.51
N HIS A 23 8.02 -9.62 6.76
CA HIS A 23 9.38 -10.13 6.80
C HIS A 23 10.00 -9.97 8.20
N ARG A 24 9.82 -8.81 8.83
CA ARG A 24 10.26 -8.54 10.22
C ARG A 24 9.61 -9.49 11.23
N SER A 25 8.37 -9.92 10.96
CA SER A 25 7.57 -10.80 11.82
C SER A 25 7.74 -12.30 11.53
N THR A 26 8.58 -12.70 10.56
CA THR A 26 8.75 -14.11 10.14
C THR A 26 9.05 -15.06 11.29
N ARG A 27 9.92 -14.66 12.23
CA ARG A 27 10.28 -15.48 13.40
C ARG A 27 9.06 -15.78 14.29
N ALA A 28 8.23 -14.78 14.54
CA ALA A 28 7.01 -14.93 15.34
C ALA A 28 5.97 -15.79 14.62
N LEU A 29 5.87 -15.65 13.30
CA LEU A 29 4.96 -16.43 12.47
C LEU A 29 5.34 -17.92 12.44
N TRP A 30 6.64 -18.24 12.42
CA TRP A 30 7.10 -19.62 12.57
C TRP A 30 6.75 -20.24 13.92
N VAL A 31 6.83 -19.46 15.00
CA VAL A 31 6.43 -19.92 16.33
C VAL A 31 4.93 -20.23 16.38
N LEU A 32 4.08 -19.43 15.71
CA LEU A 32 2.65 -19.72 15.58
C LEU A 32 2.41 -21.06 14.88
N VAL A 33 3.01 -21.24 13.71
CA VAL A 33 2.83 -22.47 12.90
C VAL A 33 3.28 -23.68 13.71
N LEU A 34 4.43 -23.59 14.40
CA LEU A 34 4.93 -24.66 15.24
C LEU A 34 3.97 -24.98 16.39
N ASN A 35 3.49 -23.98 17.13
CA ASN A 35 2.54 -24.21 18.23
C ASN A 35 1.25 -24.84 17.73
N LEU A 36 0.72 -24.36 16.60
CA LEU A 36 -0.49 -24.88 15.98
C LEU A 36 -0.30 -26.35 15.57
N VAL A 37 0.81 -26.71 14.92
CA VAL A 37 1.12 -28.10 14.57
C VAL A 37 1.21 -28.98 15.81
N ILE A 38 1.90 -28.53 16.86
CA ILE A 38 2.01 -29.30 18.11
C ILE A 38 0.63 -29.55 18.72
N GLY A 39 -0.22 -28.53 18.83
CA GLY A 39 -1.56 -28.73 19.37
C GLY A 39 -2.44 -29.59 18.48
N THR A 40 -2.38 -29.45 17.15
CA THR A 40 -3.10 -30.33 16.22
C THR A 40 -2.71 -31.79 16.44
N VAL A 41 -1.41 -32.07 16.62
CA VAL A 41 -0.93 -33.42 16.91
C VAL A 41 -1.42 -33.92 18.26
N VAL A 42 -1.29 -33.10 19.32
CA VAL A 42 -1.68 -33.49 20.69
C VAL A 42 -3.19 -33.70 20.80
N PHE A 43 -4.00 -32.69 20.42
CA PHE A 43 -5.46 -32.78 20.53
C PHE A 43 -6.04 -33.79 19.55
N GLY A 44 -5.47 -33.93 18.35
CA GLY A 44 -5.88 -34.96 17.40
C GLY A 44 -5.60 -36.38 17.91
N ALA A 45 -4.43 -36.62 18.51
CA ALA A 45 -4.12 -37.91 19.12
C ALA A 45 -5.04 -38.22 20.31
N VAL A 46 -5.26 -37.26 21.22
CA VAL A 46 -6.19 -37.42 22.35
C VAL A 46 -7.60 -37.73 21.86
N MET A 47 -8.07 -37.00 20.85
CA MET A 47 -9.42 -37.21 20.32
C MET A 47 -9.59 -38.54 19.62
N PHE A 48 -8.57 -39.02 18.90
CA PHE A 48 -8.58 -40.38 18.37
C PHE A 48 -8.81 -41.39 19.51
N PHE A 49 -8.00 -41.36 20.57
CA PHE A 49 -8.17 -42.32 21.67
C PHE A 49 -9.51 -42.22 22.40
N VAL A 50 -10.12 -41.04 22.45
CA VAL A 50 -11.42 -40.83 23.13
C VAL A 50 -12.60 -41.21 22.25
N GLU A 51 -12.52 -41.04 20.92
CA GLU A 51 -13.66 -41.18 20.00
C GLU A 51 -13.53 -42.34 18.99
N GLN A 52 -12.44 -43.11 19.01
CA GLN A 52 -12.22 -44.24 18.11
C GLN A 52 -13.32 -45.30 18.21
N GLY A 53 -13.97 -45.48 19.35
CA GLY A 53 -15.09 -46.43 19.48
C GLY A 53 -14.67 -47.90 19.41
N THR A 54 -15.61 -48.78 19.07
CA THR A 54 -15.38 -50.24 19.01
C THR A 54 -15.12 -50.70 17.59
N TYR A 55 -14.07 -51.50 17.38
CA TYR A 55 -13.78 -52.09 16.08
C TYR A 55 -14.71 -53.27 15.80
N ASP A 56 -15.43 -53.23 14.68
CA ASP A 56 -16.25 -54.35 14.23
C ASP A 56 -15.52 -55.16 13.14
N PRO A 57 -15.19 -56.45 13.40
CA PRO A 57 -14.45 -57.28 12.47
C PRO A 57 -15.23 -57.64 11.19
N PHE A 58 -16.56 -57.50 11.16
CA PHE A 58 -17.37 -57.82 9.97
C PHE A 58 -17.39 -56.67 8.96
N THR A 59 -17.54 -55.44 9.44
CA THR A 59 -17.56 -54.23 8.60
C THR A 59 -16.18 -53.62 8.38
N GLN A 60 -15.15 -54.12 9.09
CA GLN A 60 -13.77 -53.59 9.11
C GLN A 60 -13.69 -52.10 9.43
N ARG A 61 -14.62 -51.60 10.25
CA ARG A 61 -14.72 -50.19 10.61
C ARG A 61 -14.88 -50.02 12.11
N TYR A 62 -14.52 -48.83 12.56
CA TYR A 62 -14.80 -48.38 13.92
C TYR A 62 -16.23 -47.88 14.00
N ILE A 63 -17.00 -48.41 14.94
CA ILE A 63 -18.40 -48.06 15.16
C ILE A 63 -18.52 -47.29 16.47
N ARG A 64 -19.34 -46.24 16.47
CA ARG A 64 -19.68 -45.46 17.67
C ARG A 64 -21.20 -45.34 17.86
N PRO A 65 -21.67 -45.16 19.10
CA PRO A 65 -23.06 -44.80 19.34
C PRO A 65 -23.35 -43.44 18.71
N GLY A 66 -24.26 -43.45 17.74
CA GLY A 66 -24.68 -42.31 16.95
C GLY A 66 -25.93 -41.62 17.50
N SER A 67 -26.65 -40.98 16.60
CA SER A 67 -27.91 -40.31 16.90
C SER A 67 -29.01 -41.29 17.35
N TRP A 68 -29.89 -40.82 18.23
CA TRP A 68 -31.09 -41.57 18.62
C TRP A 68 -32.06 -41.59 17.44
N SER A 69 -32.43 -42.78 16.98
CA SER A 69 -33.38 -42.97 15.90
C SER A 69 -34.52 -43.90 16.34
N LEU A 70 -35.72 -43.69 15.78
CA LEU A 70 -36.84 -44.57 16.04
C LEU A 70 -36.68 -45.84 15.19
N ASN A 71 -36.46 -46.98 15.84
CA ASN A 71 -36.45 -48.25 15.16
C ASN A 71 -37.90 -48.60 14.74
N ARG A 72 -38.14 -48.71 13.43
CA ARG A 72 -39.47 -48.92 12.86
C ARG A 72 -40.07 -50.28 13.23
N ASP A 73 -39.21 -51.28 13.47
CA ASP A 73 -39.64 -52.65 13.73
C ASP A 73 -39.95 -52.89 15.21
N THR A 74 -39.20 -52.25 16.13
CA THR A 74 -39.40 -52.39 17.58
C THR A 74 -40.21 -51.25 18.20
N GLN A 75 -40.55 -50.21 17.43
CA GLN A 75 -41.19 -48.96 17.88
C GLN A 75 -40.48 -48.29 19.08
N ARG A 76 -39.19 -48.56 19.26
CA ARG A 76 -38.38 -48.03 20.37
C ARG A 76 -37.31 -47.10 19.84
N TYR A 77 -37.01 -46.06 20.62
CA TYR A 77 -35.83 -45.23 20.38
C TYR A 77 -34.57 -45.99 20.77
N GLU A 78 -33.72 -46.24 19.79
CA GLU A 78 -32.43 -46.92 19.95
C GLU A 78 -31.32 -46.01 19.40
N GLN A 79 -30.12 -46.09 19.98
CA GLN A 79 -28.97 -45.39 19.41
C GLN A 79 -28.56 -46.13 18.15
N ALA A 80 -28.60 -45.43 17.01
CA ALA A 80 -28.09 -45.97 15.78
C ALA A 80 -26.58 -46.20 15.92
N GLN A 81 -26.08 -47.30 15.39
CA GLN A 81 -24.65 -47.51 15.23
C GLN A 81 -24.18 -46.75 14.00
N GLU A 82 -23.27 -45.80 14.18
CA GLU A 82 -22.71 -44.96 13.12
C GLU A 82 -21.22 -45.25 12.97
N ASP A 83 -20.71 -45.14 11.75
CA ASP A 83 -19.26 -45.22 11.47
C ASP A 83 -18.56 -44.06 12.21
N SER A 84 -17.47 -44.37 12.93
CA SER A 84 -16.66 -43.36 13.59
C SER A 84 -15.81 -42.64 12.54
N PRO A 85 -15.85 -41.29 12.46
CA PRO A 85 -15.02 -40.54 11.54
C PRO A 85 -13.53 -40.54 11.96
N PHE A 86 -13.22 -40.99 13.19
CA PHE A 86 -11.87 -41.03 13.75
C PHE A 86 -11.19 -42.37 13.48
N GLU A 87 -11.00 -42.72 12.20
CA GLU A 87 -10.45 -44.01 11.77
C GLU A 87 -8.95 -44.16 12.05
N SER A 88 -8.21 -43.06 12.06
CA SER A 88 -6.77 -43.03 12.35
C SER A 88 -6.32 -41.69 12.92
N ILE A 89 -5.13 -41.67 13.52
CA ILE A 89 -4.54 -40.46 14.10
C ILE A 89 -4.40 -39.33 13.06
N PRO A 90 -3.93 -39.57 11.80
CA PRO A 90 -3.89 -38.51 10.78
C PRO A 90 -5.28 -37.98 10.40
N HIS A 91 -6.32 -38.82 10.39
CA HIS A 91 -7.69 -38.36 10.19
C HIS A 91 -8.16 -37.47 11.35
N ALA A 92 -7.78 -37.77 12.59
CA ALA A 92 -8.07 -36.91 13.73
C ALA A 92 -7.32 -35.56 13.70
N PHE A 93 -6.17 -35.47 13.02
CA PHE A 93 -5.47 -34.19 12.81
C PHE A 93 -6.29 -33.24 11.94
N TRP A 94 -7.03 -33.75 10.95
CA TRP A 94 -7.93 -32.91 10.15
C TRP A 94 -8.98 -32.24 11.03
N TRP A 95 -9.64 -33.01 11.90
CA TRP A 95 -10.57 -32.46 12.88
C TRP A 95 -9.94 -31.41 13.81
N ALA A 96 -8.75 -31.70 14.36
CA ALA A 96 -8.06 -30.79 15.26
C ALA A 96 -7.61 -29.50 14.54
N LEU A 97 -7.19 -29.58 13.28
CA LEU A 97 -6.81 -28.43 12.46
C LEU A 97 -8.01 -27.54 12.14
N VAL A 98 -9.12 -28.14 11.68
CA VAL A 98 -10.37 -27.43 11.34
C VAL A 98 -10.99 -26.76 12.58
N THR A 99 -10.88 -27.41 13.74
CA THR A 99 -11.35 -26.88 15.02
C THR A 99 -10.43 -25.76 15.52
N ALA A 100 -9.11 -25.96 15.47
CA ALA A 100 -8.14 -24.95 15.91
C ALA A 100 -8.24 -23.65 15.10
N THR A 101 -8.54 -23.77 13.80
CA THR A 101 -8.75 -22.63 12.89
C THR A 101 -10.15 -22.04 12.94
N THR A 102 -11.05 -22.58 13.77
CA THR A 102 -12.45 -22.16 13.90
C THR A 102 -13.30 -22.32 12.62
N CYS A 103 -12.81 -23.07 11.61
CA CYS A 103 -13.57 -23.33 10.38
C CYS A 103 -14.81 -24.20 10.63
N GLY A 104 -14.64 -25.28 11.39
CA GLY A 104 -15.75 -26.12 11.86
C GLY A 104 -16.68 -26.65 10.75
N TYR A 105 -16.16 -27.41 9.77
CA TYR A 105 -16.97 -27.96 8.69
C TYR A 105 -18.12 -28.87 9.16
N GLY A 106 -17.97 -29.51 10.33
CA GLY A 106 -18.99 -30.39 10.91
C GLY A 106 -19.02 -31.80 10.31
N ASP A 107 -18.06 -32.13 9.45
CA ASP A 107 -17.81 -33.46 8.90
C ASP A 107 -17.32 -34.46 9.97
N MET A 108 -16.54 -33.97 10.92
CA MET A 108 -16.06 -34.74 12.08
C MET A 108 -16.41 -33.98 13.36
N ALA A 109 -17.02 -34.67 14.34
CA ALA A 109 -17.33 -34.09 15.64
C ALA A 109 -17.33 -35.16 16.75
N PRO A 110 -16.86 -34.82 17.96
CA PRO A 110 -16.95 -35.72 19.10
C PRO A 110 -18.40 -35.92 19.54
N THR A 111 -18.79 -37.16 19.77
CA THR A 111 -20.12 -37.49 20.31
C THR A 111 -20.04 -37.82 21.81
N THR A 112 -18.90 -38.32 22.30
CA THR A 112 -18.71 -38.69 23.69
C THR A 112 -18.63 -37.47 24.62
N ALA A 113 -18.99 -37.66 25.88
CA ALA A 113 -18.90 -36.59 26.88
C ALA A 113 -17.45 -36.10 27.06
N LEU A 114 -16.49 -37.03 27.12
CA LEU A 114 -15.07 -36.69 27.24
C LEU A 114 -14.54 -36.00 25.98
N GLY A 115 -14.92 -36.47 24.79
CA GLY A 115 -14.51 -35.84 23.53
C GLY A 115 -15.02 -34.41 23.40
N LYS A 116 -16.23 -34.13 23.89
CA LYS A 116 -16.77 -32.76 23.94
C LYS A 116 -15.98 -31.86 24.90
N VAL A 117 -15.56 -32.38 26.06
CA VAL A 117 -14.68 -31.63 26.98
C VAL A 117 -13.32 -31.36 26.33
N CYS A 118 -12.71 -32.37 25.71
CA CYS A 118 -11.45 -32.22 24.98
C CYS A 118 -11.56 -31.20 23.85
N ALA A 119 -12.66 -31.21 23.10
CA ALA A 119 -12.93 -30.23 22.05
C ALA A 119 -13.08 -28.81 22.61
N GLY A 120 -13.78 -28.63 23.74
CA GLY A 120 -13.87 -27.35 24.42
C GLY A 120 -12.49 -26.80 24.82
N ILE A 121 -11.63 -27.65 25.38
CA ILE A 121 -10.25 -27.29 25.74
C ILE A 121 -9.44 -26.93 24.48
N CYS A 122 -9.56 -27.72 23.41
CA CYS A 122 -8.89 -27.46 22.13
C CYS A 122 -9.28 -26.09 21.55
N MET A 123 -10.57 -25.73 21.60
CA MET A 123 -11.06 -24.44 21.11
C MET A 123 -10.50 -23.25 21.91
N ILE A 124 -10.47 -23.36 23.24
CA ILE A 124 -9.89 -22.31 24.09
C ILE A 124 -8.39 -22.17 23.84
N TRP A 125 -7.68 -23.30 23.80
CA TRP A 125 -6.25 -23.34 23.54
C TRP A 125 -5.89 -22.71 22.19
N SER A 126 -6.64 -23.01 21.13
CA SER A 126 -6.34 -22.47 19.80
C SER A 126 -6.53 -20.96 19.72
N LEU A 127 -7.54 -20.41 20.41
CA LEU A 127 -7.73 -18.97 20.54
C LEU A 127 -6.54 -18.31 21.25
N CYS A 128 -6.06 -18.90 22.34
CA CYS A 128 -4.87 -18.39 23.05
C CYS A 128 -3.62 -18.41 22.16
N VAL A 129 -3.43 -19.48 21.37
CA VAL A 129 -2.27 -19.63 20.48
C VAL A 129 -2.31 -18.63 19.32
N ILE A 130 -3.49 -18.34 18.77
CA ILE A 130 -3.64 -17.37 17.68
C ILE A 130 -3.47 -15.93 18.20
N ALA A 131 -3.87 -15.64 19.43
CA ALA A 131 -3.79 -14.28 19.99
C ALA A 131 -2.35 -13.74 20.13
N LEU A 132 -1.41 -14.58 20.56
CA LEU A 132 -0.01 -14.20 20.80
C LEU A 132 0.70 -13.63 19.55
N PRO A 133 0.75 -14.32 18.40
CA PRO A 133 1.43 -13.84 17.19
C PRO A 133 0.66 -12.70 16.52
N VAL A 134 -0.67 -12.64 16.62
CA VAL A 134 -1.44 -11.49 16.12
C VAL A 134 -1.01 -10.21 16.84
N GLY A 135 -0.79 -10.27 18.16
CA GLY A 135 -0.24 -9.15 18.92
C GLY A 135 1.16 -8.74 18.47
N VAL A 136 2.06 -9.70 18.25
CA VAL A 136 3.44 -9.42 17.78
C VAL A 136 3.48 -8.87 16.35
N ILE A 137 2.62 -9.38 15.46
CA ILE A 137 2.50 -8.84 14.09
C ILE A 137 1.96 -7.41 14.14
N GLY A 138 0.99 -7.13 15.01
CA GLY A 138 0.44 -5.80 15.22
C GLY A 138 1.50 -4.79 15.65
N SER A 139 2.29 -5.10 16.68
CA SER A 139 3.34 -4.19 17.16
C SER A 139 4.46 -3.97 16.13
N ASN A 140 4.86 -5.02 15.41
CA ASN A 140 5.84 -4.88 14.33
C ASN A 140 5.30 -4.06 13.15
N PHE A 141 4.00 -4.18 12.86
CA PHE A 141 3.35 -3.40 11.81
C PHE A 141 3.29 -1.93 12.19
N GLU A 142 2.94 -1.61 13.44
CA GLU A 142 2.93 -0.24 13.97
C GLU A 142 4.32 0.41 13.90
N ALA A 143 5.37 -0.31 14.34
CA ALA A 143 6.74 0.21 14.27
C ALA A 143 7.19 0.53 12.83
N VAL A 144 6.91 -0.37 11.87
CA VAL A 144 7.25 -0.12 10.45
C VAL A 144 6.41 1.02 9.86
N TRP A 145 5.16 1.18 10.33
CA TRP A 145 4.30 2.28 9.91
C TRP A 145 4.81 3.63 10.42
N GLU A 146 5.26 3.70 11.66
CA GLU A 146 5.86 4.91 12.26
C GLU A 146 7.16 5.31 11.56
N ASP A 147 8.04 4.34 11.27
CA ASP A 147 9.26 4.55 10.48
C ASP A 147 8.92 5.18 9.11
N TYR A 148 7.89 4.63 8.44
CA TYR A 148 7.44 5.12 7.13
C TYR A 148 6.82 6.52 7.19
N ASP A 149 5.99 6.80 8.21
CA ASP A 149 5.35 8.11 8.35
C ASP A 149 6.39 9.20 8.63
N THR A 150 7.40 8.88 9.45
CA THR A 150 8.55 9.76 9.72
C THR A 150 9.36 10.06 8.46
N GLU A 151 9.69 9.04 7.66
CA GLU A 151 10.37 9.22 6.37
C GLU A 151 9.55 10.13 5.42
N LYS A 152 8.22 9.93 5.35
CA LYS A 152 7.34 10.78 4.54
C LYS A 152 7.26 12.22 5.03
N MET A 153 7.23 12.44 6.35
CA MET A 153 7.23 13.80 6.91
C MET A 153 8.54 14.51 6.55
N ALA A 154 9.69 13.86 6.72
CA ALA A 154 10.99 14.42 6.35
C ALA A 154 11.08 14.73 4.84
N GLU A 155 10.58 13.83 3.98
CA GLU A 155 10.48 14.11 2.53
C GLU A 155 9.59 15.32 2.23
N SER A 156 8.46 15.45 2.91
CA SER A 156 7.53 16.57 2.70
C SER A 156 8.15 17.90 3.14
N GLU A 157 8.89 17.90 4.25
CA GLU A 157 9.61 19.06 4.75
C GLU A 157 10.72 19.48 3.77
N MET A 158 11.50 18.52 3.25
CA MET A 158 12.50 18.78 2.23
C MET A 158 11.88 19.39 0.97
N ARG A 159 10.75 18.86 0.48
CA ARG A 159 10.05 19.42 -0.69
C ARG A 159 9.53 20.83 -0.43
N VAL A 160 9.07 21.13 0.77
CA VAL A 160 8.66 22.49 1.15
C VAL A 160 9.89 23.42 1.19
N ASN A 161 11.01 22.96 1.75
CA ASN A 161 12.23 23.75 1.82
C ASN A 161 12.83 24.02 0.42
N GLU A 162 12.82 23.02 -0.46
CA GLU A 162 13.25 23.15 -1.85
C GLU A 162 12.40 24.19 -2.59
N ARG A 163 11.07 24.17 -2.43
CA ARG A 163 10.18 25.19 -3.01
C ARG A 163 10.45 26.59 -2.46
N LYS A 164 10.76 26.71 -1.17
CA LYS A 164 11.17 27.99 -0.56
C LYS A 164 12.48 28.48 -1.18
N LEU A 165 13.46 27.60 -1.35
CA LEU A 165 14.75 27.92 -1.97
C LEU A 165 14.58 28.35 -3.43
N GLN A 166 13.81 27.60 -4.23
CA GLN A 166 13.51 27.93 -5.62
C GLN A 166 12.82 29.30 -5.73
N ARG A 167 11.84 29.57 -4.87
CA ARG A 167 11.15 30.87 -4.81
C ARG A 167 12.11 32.01 -4.42
N ASN A 168 13.01 31.78 -3.46
CA ASN A 168 13.99 32.78 -3.06
C ASN A 168 15.00 33.06 -4.18
N MET A 169 15.45 32.02 -4.90
CA MET A 169 16.34 32.20 -6.06
C MET A 169 15.64 32.93 -7.22
N MET A 170 14.36 32.66 -7.48
CA MET A 170 13.58 33.42 -8.46
C MET A 170 13.46 34.90 -8.10
N ALA A 171 13.30 35.22 -6.81
CA ALA A 171 13.23 36.61 -6.35
C ALA A 171 14.57 37.35 -6.46
N SER A 172 15.71 36.65 -6.34
CA SER A 172 17.05 37.25 -6.49
C SER A 172 17.51 37.37 -7.95
N ILE A 173 16.94 36.57 -8.86
CA ILE A 173 17.11 36.73 -10.30
C ILE A 173 16.08 37.76 -10.78
N ASP A 174 16.22 38.99 -10.29
CA ASP A 174 15.55 40.12 -10.93
C ASP A 174 16.24 40.32 -12.30
N PRO A 175 15.53 40.18 -13.44
CA PRO A 175 16.14 40.27 -14.77
C PRO A 175 16.82 41.63 -15.01
N LEU A 176 16.43 42.67 -14.27
CA LEU A 176 17.05 44.00 -14.34
C LEU A 176 18.46 44.04 -13.72
N SER A 177 18.78 43.16 -12.76
CA SER A 177 20.10 43.15 -12.10
C SER A 177 21.18 42.43 -12.91
N HIS A 178 20.78 41.59 -13.87
CA HIS A 178 21.70 40.76 -14.66
C HIS A 178 21.64 41.03 -16.16
N SER A 179 20.58 41.69 -16.67
CA SER A 179 20.54 42.09 -18.07
C SER A 179 21.39 43.34 -18.30
N ALA A 180 22.67 43.12 -18.59
CA ALA A 180 23.57 44.18 -19.04
C ALA A 180 23.26 44.66 -20.47
N MET A 181 22.20 44.18 -21.12
CA MET A 181 21.84 44.53 -22.50
C MET A 181 20.38 44.99 -22.55
N LEU A 182 20.18 46.27 -22.85
CA LEU A 182 18.89 46.88 -23.08
C LEU A 182 18.74 47.12 -24.58
N ARG A 183 17.72 46.54 -25.19
CA ARG A 183 17.39 46.77 -26.60
C ARG A 183 16.08 47.53 -26.68
N ILE A 184 16.11 48.66 -27.38
CA ILE A 184 14.98 49.55 -27.58
C ILE A 184 14.67 49.54 -29.07
N GLU A 185 13.43 49.18 -29.43
CA GLU A 185 12.94 49.22 -30.80
C GLU A 185 11.83 50.25 -30.91
N VAL A 186 11.89 51.08 -31.94
CA VAL A 186 10.91 52.13 -32.20
C VAL A 186 10.13 51.74 -33.45
N HIS A 187 8.83 51.62 -33.31
CA HIS A 187 7.90 51.27 -34.39
C HIS A 187 6.91 52.41 -34.63
N HIS A 188 6.51 52.61 -35.88
CA HIS A 188 5.53 53.64 -36.23
C HIS A 188 4.10 53.08 -36.11
N ASP A 189 3.36 53.48 -35.07
CA ASP A 189 1.95 53.09 -34.93
C ASP A 189 1.05 54.12 -35.65
N SER A 190 0.89 53.94 -36.96
CA SER A 190 0.08 54.85 -37.79
C SER A 190 -1.42 54.59 -37.74
N GLN A 191 -1.89 53.51 -37.10
CA GLN A 191 -3.28 53.02 -37.04
C GLN A 191 -4.04 52.94 -38.38
N MET A 192 -3.39 53.21 -39.51
CA MET A 192 -3.95 53.03 -40.84
C MET A 192 -3.73 51.57 -41.25
N GLY A 193 -4.82 50.83 -41.49
CA GLY A 193 -4.84 49.39 -41.77
C GLY A 193 -4.24 48.97 -43.13
N SER A 194 -3.05 49.44 -43.46
CA SER A 194 -2.24 48.97 -44.58
C SER A 194 -1.20 47.95 -44.08
N PRO A 195 -1.00 46.82 -44.76
CA PRO A 195 0.04 45.84 -44.40
C PRO A 195 1.48 46.38 -44.49
N GLU A 196 1.71 47.55 -45.09
CA GLU A 196 3.02 48.21 -45.17
C GLU A 196 3.32 49.13 -43.97
N ASN A 197 2.40 49.29 -43.02
CA ASN A 197 2.46 50.35 -42.01
C ASN A 197 3.04 49.98 -40.64
N ASP A 198 3.51 48.75 -40.41
CA ASP A 198 4.35 48.39 -39.24
C ASP A 198 5.82 48.71 -39.54
N THR A 199 6.10 49.96 -39.91
CA THR A 199 7.45 50.37 -40.28
C THR A 199 8.27 50.60 -39.01
N PHE A 200 9.02 49.56 -38.63
CA PHE A 200 10.17 49.66 -37.76
C PHE A 200 11.04 50.87 -38.17
N ILE A 201 11.19 51.84 -37.26
CA ILE A 201 11.86 53.12 -37.51
C ILE A 201 13.35 53.03 -37.10
N GLY A 202 13.68 52.19 -36.12
CA GLY A 202 15.05 52.00 -35.68
C GLY A 202 15.16 51.16 -34.42
N GLU A 203 16.37 50.67 -34.16
CA GLU A 203 16.74 50.00 -32.91
C GLU A 203 17.98 50.68 -32.32
N ALA A 204 18.06 50.69 -30.99
CA ALA A 204 19.31 50.91 -30.28
C ALA A 204 19.52 49.79 -29.28
N GLU A 205 20.76 49.33 -29.23
CA GLU A 205 21.22 48.39 -28.22
C GLU A 205 22.18 49.13 -27.29
N ALA A 206 21.94 49.01 -25.99
CA ALA A 206 22.71 49.64 -24.95
C ALA A 206 23.26 48.58 -24.02
N LYS A 207 24.57 48.56 -23.84
CA LYS A 207 25.19 47.71 -22.82
C LYS A 207 25.28 48.48 -21.51
N MET A 208 24.37 48.21 -20.57
CA MET A 208 24.38 48.83 -19.26
C MET A 208 25.47 48.18 -18.40
N LYS A 209 26.47 48.98 -17.99
CA LYS A 209 27.49 48.55 -17.02
C LYS A 209 26.95 48.81 -15.62
N ILE A 210 26.11 47.89 -15.16
CA ILE A 210 25.57 47.94 -13.80
C ILE A 210 26.58 47.24 -12.89
N ASP A 211 27.17 47.97 -11.95
CA ASP A 211 28.00 47.37 -10.90
C ASP A 211 27.07 46.84 -9.80
N PRO A 212 27.04 45.51 -9.54
CA PRO A 212 26.15 44.93 -8.55
C PRO A 212 26.43 45.39 -7.11
N SER A 213 27.56 46.07 -6.86
CA SER A 213 27.96 46.56 -5.53
C SER A 213 27.68 48.05 -5.28
N SER A 214 27.32 48.83 -6.33
CA SER A 214 27.05 50.26 -6.23
C SER A 214 25.54 50.54 -6.32
N SER A 215 25.01 51.40 -5.44
CA SER A 215 23.60 51.85 -5.47
C SER A 215 23.41 53.16 -6.22
N GLU A 216 24.42 53.63 -6.94
CA GLU A 216 24.36 54.88 -7.70
C GLU A 216 23.60 54.70 -9.04
N PRO A 217 22.78 55.68 -9.44
CA PRO A 217 22.07 55.62 -10.72
C PRO A 217 23.06 55.65 -11.89
N VAL A 218 22.91 54.71 -12.83
CA VAL A 218 23.72 54.64 -14.05
C VAL A 218 22.94 55.28 -15.20
N ASP A 219 23.38 56.46 -15.61
CA ASP A 219 22.83 57.15 -16.77
C ASP A 219 23.61 56.77 -18.04
N VAL A 220 22.91 56.31 -19.07
CA VAL A 220 23.46 56.05 -20.40
C VAL A 220 22.66 56.85 -21.42
N GLN A 221 23.29 57.84 -22.04
CA GLN A 221 22.72 58.50 -23.20
C GLN A 221 22.87 57.63 -24.44
N LEU A 222 21.77 57.43 -25.14
CA LEU A 222 21.71 56.62 -26.35
C LEU A 222 21.29 57.51 -27.51
N GLU A 223 22.09 57.51 -28.56
CA GLU A 223 21.75 58.19 -29.81
C GLU A 223 21.13 57.16 -30.77
N LEU A 224 19.81 57.23 -30.90
CA LEU A 224 19.03 56.38 -31.79
C LEU A 224 19.11 56.94 -33.21
N HIS A 225 19.92 56.31 -34.05
CA HIS A 225 19.91 56.60 -35.49
C HIS A 225 18.69 55.93 -36.12
N LEU A 226 17.65 56.72 -36.37
CA LEU A 226 16.47 56.27 -37.10
C LEU A 226 16.86 55.94 -38.54
N ARG A 227 16.80 54.67 -38.92
CA ARG A 227 17.09 54.18 -40.27
C ARG A 227 16.07 53.13 -40.65
N GLU A 228 15.45 53.31 -41.81
CA GLU A 228 14.51 52.34 -42.37
C GLU A 228 15.24 51.02 -42.67
N ASN A 229 14.90 49.96 -41.94
CA ASN A 229 15.47 48.62 -42.16
C ASN A 229 14.41 47.66 -42.70
N ARG A 230 14.29 47.61 -44.03
CA ARG A 230 13.28 46.82 -44.75
C ARG A 230 13.41 45.29 -44.61
N THR A 231 14.52 44.80 -44.07
CA THR A 231 14.70 43.35 -43.83
C THR A 231 14.11 42.90 -42.50
N LYS A 232 13.95 43.81 -41.52
CA LYS A 232 13.32 43.53 -40.22
C LYS A 232 11.84 43.90 -40.16
N SER A 233 11.36 44.81 -41.02
CA SER A 233 9.94 45.19 -41.12
C SER A 233 9.02 44.04 -41.51
N ASP A 234 9.56 42.95 -42.09
CA ASP A 234 8.78 41.78 -42.52
C ASP A 234 8.60 40.73 -41.41
N MET A 235 9.19 40.94 -40.22
CA MET A 235 8.99 40.05 -39.08
C MET A 235 7.73 40.45 -38.32
N ARG A 236 6.61 39.77 -38.61
CA ARG A 236 5.39 39.80 -37.79
C ARG A 236 5.68 39.39 -36.33
N THR A 237 5.90 40.35 -35.44
CA THR A 237 5.89 40.12 -34.00
C THR A 237 4.47 40.29 -33.44
N ARG A 238 3.77 39.17 -33.24
CA ARG A 238 2.54 39.13 -32.43
C ARG A 238 2.92 38.94 -30.95
N GLY A 239 2.79 39.99 -30.15
CA GLY A 239 2.82 39.93 -28.70
C GLY A 239 1.51 40.47 -28.12
N ARG A 240 0.90 39.75 -27.19
CA ARG A 240 -0.28 40.18 -26.43
C ARG A 240 0.20 40.47 -25.00
N VAL A 241 0.16 41.73 -24.59
CA VAL A 241 0.47 42.15 -23.21
C VAL A 241 -0.80 41.93 -22.38
N PHE A 242 -0.67 41.23 -21.26
CA PHE A 242 -1.69 41.14 -20.21
C PHE A 242 -1.40 42.19 -19.14
#